data_AF-A0A3N4JMU3-F1
#
_entry.id   AF-A0A3N4JMU3-F1
#
_cell.length_a   1.000
_cell.length_b   1.000
_cell.length_c   1.000
_cell.angle_alpha   90.00
_cell.angle_beta   90.00
_cell.angle_gamma   90.00
#
_symmetry.space_group_name_H-M   'P 1'
#
loop_
_entity.id
_entity.type
_entity.pdbx_description
1 polymer ?
#
loop_
_entity_poly.entity_id
_entity_poly.type
_entity_poly.pdbx_seq_one_letter_code
_entity_poly.pdbx_strand_id
1 'polypeptide(L)'
;GRPLSIDTPTMKQLVATAMMSSAHRQMPLTEVAAACGITACEKTLLKAFRSEGYSHRVACKKPLLGEMQKASRLIFALAHQHWIVGD
;
A
#
# COMPACT_ATOMS: atom_id res chain seq x y z
N GLY A 1 25.23 6.15 -9.03
CA GLY A 1 24.68 4.94 -8.39
C GLY A 1 24.50 3.85 -9.42
N ARG A 2 24.46 2.56 -9.02
CA ARG A 2 24.26 1.43 -9.95
C ARG A 2 22.87 1.53 -10.62
N PRO A 3 22.76 1.37 -11.95
CA PRO A 3 21.47 1.36 -12.62
C PRO A 3 20.58 0.22 -12.12
N LEU A 4 19.26 0.43 -12.19
CA LEU A 4 18.29 -0.64 -11.89
C LEU A 4 18.43 -1.76 -12.91
N SER A 5 18.25 -3.00 -12.44
CA SER A 5 18.33 -4.20 -13.29
C SER A 5 17.06 -4.41 -14.12
N ILE A 6 16.01 -3.64 -13.85
CA ILE A 6 14.70 -3.69 -14.52
C ILE A 6 14.56 -2.39 -15.31
N ASP A 7 14.18 -2.52 -16.57
CA ASP A 7 13.96 -1.41 -17.50
C ASP A 7 12.63 -0.70 -17.21
N THR A 8 12.55 0.57 -17.63
CA THR A 8 11.40 1.44 -17.35
C THR A 8 10.04 0.91 -17.83
N PRO A 9 9.91 0.36 -19.05
CA PRO A 9 8.65 -0.25 -19.49
C PRO A 9 8.15 -1.35 -18.56
N THR A 10 9.06 -2.23 -18.12
CA THR A 10 8.77 -3.33 -17.20
C THR A 10 8.38 -2.83 -15.82
N MET A 11 9.02 -1.76 -15.32
CA MET A 11 8.64 -1.14 -14.05
C MET A 11 7.21 -0.58 -14.10
N LYS A 12 6.83 0.07 -15.21
CA LYS A 12 5.46 0.57 -15.41
C LYS A 12 4.45 -0.57 -15.49
N GLN A 13 4.81 -1.67 -16.16
CA GLN A 13 3.96 -2.86 -16.23
C GLN A 13 3.74 -3.47 -14.84
N LEU A 14 4.79 -3.60 -14.03
CA LEU A 14 4.71 -4.08 -12.64
C LEU A 14 3.73 -3.25 -11.81
N VAL A 15 3.83 -1.91 -11.89
CA VAL A 15 2.92 -0.99 -11.17
C VAL A 15 1.50 -1.12 -11.69
N ALA A 16 1.29 -1.16 -13.00
CA ALA A 16 -0.03 -1.33 -13.60
C ALA A 16 -0.69 -2.62 -13.13
N THR A 17 0.04 -3.73 -13.12
CA THR A 17 -0.45 -5.03 -12.63
C THR A 17 -0.77 -4.97 -11.14
N ALA A 18 0.10 -4.36 -10.30
CA ALA A 18 -0.17 -4.18 -8.88
C ALA A 18 -1.44 -3.35 -8.62
N MET A 19 -1.73 -2.36 -9.47
CA MET A 19 -2.88 -1.45 -9.30
C MET A 19 -4.19 -2.00 -9.87
N MET A 20 -4.14 -3.05 -10.68
CA MET A 20 -5.27 -3.59 -11.46
C MET A 20 -6.50 -3.94 -10.61
N SER A 21 -6.32 -4.48 -9.40
CA SER A 21 -7.44 -4.74 -8.50
C SER A 21 -7.05 -4.67 -7.02
N SER A 22 -8.04 -4.70 -6.13
CA SER A 22 -7.78 -4.75 -4.68
C SER A 22 -6.98 -5.98 -4.27
N ALA A 23 -7.18 -7.12 -4.93
CA ALA A 23 -6.41 -8.33 -4.68
C ALA A 23 -4.93 -8.14 -5.05
N HIS A 24 -4.66 -7.56 -6.23
CA HIS A 24 -3.29 -7.32 -6.70
C HIS A 24 -2.51 -6.35 -5.79
N ARG A 25 -3.18 -5.31 -5.25
CA ARG A 25 -2.55 -4.39 -4.30
C ARG A 25 -2.18 -5.02 -2.95
N GLN A 26 -2.76 -6.18 -2.65
CA GLN A 26 -2.48 -6.92 -1.41
C GLN A 26 -1.50 -8.08 -1.63
N MET A 27 -1.16 -8.40 -2.88
CA MET A 27 -0.21 -9.45 -3.21
C MET A 27 1.22 -9.02 -2.83
N PRO A 28 2.06 -9.96 -2.36
CA PRO A 28 3.50 -9.75 -2.29
C PRO A 28 4.07 -9.27 -3.64
N LEU A 29 5.06 -8.38 -3.60
CA LEU A 29 5.68 -7.85 -4.83
C LEU A 29 6.27 -8.95 -5.72
N THR A 30 6.72 -10.05 -5.12
CA THR A 30 7.22 -11.23 -5.82
C THR A 30 6.14 -11.95 -6.60
N GLU A 31 4.91 -12.00 -6.09
CA GLU A 31 3.76 -12.61 -6.79
C GLU A 31 3.29 -11.71 -7.94
N VAL A 32 3.26 -10.39 -7.72
CA VAL A 32 2.99 -9.43 -8.79
C VAL A 32 4.03 -9.57 -9.91
N ALA A 33 5.31 -9.69 -9.57
CA ALA A 33 6.37 -9.89 -10.54
C ALA A 33 6.22 -11.22 -11.29
N ALA A 34 5.87 -12.31 -10.60
CA ALA A 34 5.62 -13.60 -11.21
C ALA A 34 4.44 -13.55 -12.20
N ALA A 35 3.38 -12.81 -11.88
CA ALA A 35 2.25 -12.58 -12.80
C ALA A 35 2.65 -11.81 -14.07
N CYS A 36 3.72 -11.00 -14.01
CA CYS A 36 4.32 -10.33 -15.16
C CYS A 36 5.44 -11.15 -15.85
N GLY A 37 5.73 -12.37 -15.38
CA GLY A 37 6.82 -13.20 -15.92
C GLY A 37 8.23 -12.77 -15.48
N ILE A 38 8.34 -11.96 -14.43
CA ILE A 38 9.60 -11.38 -13.94
C ILE A 38 10.06 -12.12 -12.70
N THR A 39 11.33 -12.54 -12.69
CA THR A 39 11.97 -13.13 -11.51
C THR A 39 13.05 -12.18 -11.00
N ALA A 40 12.84 -11.59 -9.83
CA ALA A 40 13.81 -10.73 -9.16
C ALA A 40 13.65 -10.84 -7.64
N CYS A 41 14.73 -10.57 -6.90
CA CYS A 41 14.65 -10.55 -5.44
C CYS A 41 13.83 -9.36 -4.95
N GLU A 42 13.23 -9.50 -3.76
CA GLU A 42 12.32 -8.51 -3.18
C GLU A 42 12.95 -7.10 -3.09
N LYS A 43 14.24 -6.99 -2.73
CA LYS A 43 14.95 -5.71 -2.67
C LYS A 43 15.02 -4.99 -4.03
N THR A 44 15.16 -5.75 -5.12
CA THR A 44 15.19 -5.18 -6.48
C THR A 44 13.80 -4.72 -6.90
N LEU A 45 12.77 -5.54 -6.63
CA LEU A 45 11.38 -5.19 -6.89
C LEU A 45 10.98 -3.94 -6.11
N LEU A 46 11.28 -3.88 -4.81
CA LEU A 46 10.98 -2.71 -3.97
C LEU A 46 11.57 -1.41 -4.55
N LYS A 47 12.81 -1.46 -5.06
CA LYS A 47 13.44 -0.31 -5.70
C LYS A 47 12.74 0.07 -7.01
N ALA A 48 12.38 -0.92 -7.84
CA ALA A 48 11.67 -0.71 -9.11
C ALA A 48 10.27 -0.10 -8.91
N PHE A 49 9.51 -0.60 -7.93
CA PHE A 49 8.22 -0.02 -7.57
C PHE A 49 8.37 1.41 -7.02
N ARG A 50 9.36 1.66 -6.16
CA ARG A 50 9.62 3.01 -5.63
C ARG A 50 10.07 4.01 -6.68
N SER A 51 10.83 3.60 -7.71
CA SER A 51 11.24 4.50 -8.79
C SER A 51 10.06 4.98 -9.63
N GLU A 52 8.98 4.20 -9.72
CA GLU A 52 7.72 4.59 -10.33
C GLU A 52 6.76 5.26 -9.31
N GLY A 53 7.23 5.60 -8.11
CA GLY A 53 6.43 6.24 -7.06
C GLY A 53 5.45 5.32 -6.35
N TYR A 54 5.44 4.02 -6.66
CA TYR A 54 4.56 3.06 -6.02
C TYR A 54 5.11 2.62 -4.64
N SER A 55 4.42 3.06 -3.59
CA SER A 55 4.71 2.64 -2.22
C SER A 55 3.76 1.54 -1.79
N HIS A 56 4.23 0.29 -1.85
CA HIS A 56 3.48 -0.86 -1.35
C HIS A 56 3.31 -0.76 0.16
N ARG A 57 2.07 -0.64 0.63
CA ARG A 57 1.72 -0.75 2.05
C ARG A 57 0.91 -2.02 2.23
N VAL A 58 1.40 -2.90 3.11
CA VAL A 58 0.62 -4.05 3.56
C VAL A 58 -0.64 -3.52 4.24
N ALA A 59 -1.80 -4.00 3.80
CA ALA A 59 -3.07 -3.61 4.39
C ALA A 59 -3.11 -4.07 5.86
N CYS A 60 -3.01 -3.13 6.80
CA CYS A 60 -3.19 -3.44 8.20
C CYS A 60 -4.67 -3.77 8.45
N LYS A 61 -4.95 -4.96 9.00
CA LYS A 61 -6.31 -5.32 9.40
C LYS A 61 -6.75 -4.40 10.55
N LYS A 62 -7.82 -3.65 10.34
CA LYS A 62 -8.40 -2.83 11.41
C LYS A 62 -8.87 -3.76 12.55
N PRO A 63 -8.49 -3.50 13.81
CA PRO A 63 -8.97 -4.32 14.92
C PRO A 63 -10.49 -4.20 14.99
N LEU A 64 -11.15 -5.33 15.27
CA LEU A 64 -12.59 -5.36 15.50
C LEU A 64 -12.90 -4.57 16.76
N LEU A 65 -13.86 -3.65 16.67
CA LEU A 65 -14.32 -2.87 17.82
C LEU A 65 -15.51 -3.59 18.45
N GLY A 66 -15.45 -3.79 19.77
CA GLY A 66 -16.60 -4.19 20.56
C GLY A 66 -17.63 -3.05 20.68
N GLU A 67 -18.85 -3.38 21.07
CA GLU A 67 -19.94 -2.39 21.20
C GLU A 67 -19.60 -1.24 22.14
N MET A 68 -19.00 -1.52 23.31
CA MET A 68 -18.54 -0.48 24.24
C MET A 68 -17.51 0.46 23.60
N GLN A 69 -16.56 -0.08 22.83
CA GLN A 69 -15.53 0.72 22.17
C GLN A 69 -16.12 1.61 21.08
N LYS A 70 -17.14 1.12 20.36
CA LYS A 70 -17.88 1.93 19.38
C LYS A 70 -18.61 3.07 20.08
N ALA A 71 -19.32 2.79 21.18
CA ALA A 71 -20.04 3.79 21.95
C ALA A 71 -19.09 4.88 22.51
N SER A 72 -17.97 4.50 23.13
CA SER A 72 -16.99 5.47 23.63
C SER A 72 -16.40 6.35 22.52
N ARG A 73 -16.10 5.76 21.35
CA ARG A 73 -15.61 6.52 20.20
C ARG A 73 -16.65 7.49 19.66
N LEU A 74 -17.93 7.09 19.62
CA LEU A 74 -19.03 7.94 19.18
C LEU A 74 -19.20 9.14 20.11
N ILE A 75 -19.21 8.89 21.43
CA ILE A 75 -19.31 9.95 22.45
C ILE A 75 -18.17 10.96 22.28
N PHE A 76 -16.94 10.47 22.16
CA PHE A 76 -15.77 11.33 21.98
C PHE A 76 -15.90 12.18 20.70
N ALA A 77 -16.30 11.57 19.58
CA ALA A 77 -16.44 12.27 18.31
C ALA A 77 -17.51 13.38 18.36
N LEU A 78 -18.66 13.10 18.98
CA LEU A 78 -19.72 14.09 19.17
C LEU A 78 -19.26 15.24 20.07
N ALA A 79 -18.56 14.94 21.17
CA ALA A 79 -18.05 15.95 22.09
C ALA A 79 -17.01 16.89 21.45
N HIS A 80 -16.31 16.44 20.41
CA HIS A 80 -15.25 17.20 19.73
C HIS A 80 -15.59 17.55 18.28
N GLN A 81 -16.88 17.56 17.93
CA GLN A 81 -17.33 17.83 16.55
C GLN A 81 -16.90 19.23 16.05
N HIS A 82 -16.74 20.18 16.97
CA HIS A 82 -16.32 21.55 16.69
C HIS A 82 -14.93 21.86 17.26
N TRP A 83 -14.01 20.89 17.24
CA TRP A 83 -12.64 21.16 17.65
C TRP A 83 -12.00 22.17 16.69
N ILE A 84 -11.93 23.42 17.15
CA ILE A 84 -11.17 24.49 16.50
C ILE A 84 -9.79 24.50 17.15
N VAL A 85 -8.73 24.31 16.36
CA VAL A 85 -7.38 24.61 16.82
C VAL A 85 -7.31 26.13 16.90
N GLY A 86 -7.22 26.69 18.11
CA GLY A 86 -7.03 28.14 18.27
C GLY A 86 -5.72 28.57 17.61
N ASP A 87 -5.76 29.74 16.95
CA ASP A 87 -4.63 30.34 16.22
C ASP A 87 -3.36 30.50 17.08
#